data_AF-A0A1V9FID8-F1
#
_entry.id   AF-A0A1V9FID8-F1
#
_cell.length_a   1.000
_cell.length_b   1.000
_cell.length_c   1.000
_cell.angle_alpha   90.00
_cell.angle_beta   90.00
_cell.angle_gamma   90.00
#
_symmetry.space_group_name_H-M   'P 1'
#
loop_
_entity.id
_entity.type
_entity.pdbx_description
1 polymer ?
#
loop_
_entity_poly.entity_id
_entity_poly.type
_entity_poly.pdbx_seq_one_letter_code
_entity_poly.pdbx_strand_id
1 'polypeptide(L)' 'MTEKWHELIFSYLKNDIYSLRDILIKMKEEGMSAQDALQIFTDIRNKLQSEGNEKDEDRILDTMDIIVGYCNPRWKVWDN' A
#
# COMPACT_ATOMS: atom_id res chain seq x y z
N MET A 1 -7.87 4.85 -13.06
CA MET A 1 -8.18 4.17 -11.79
C MET A 1 -6.98 4.11 -10.87
N THR A 2 -5.78 3.79 -11.37
CA THR A 2 -4.51 3.78 -10.62
C THR A 2 -4.10 5.12 -10.02
N GLU A 3 -4.32 6.25 -10.72
CA GLU A 3 -3.95 7.60 -10.24
C GLU A 3 -4.62 7.99 -8.91
N LYS A 4 -5.92 7.67 -8.73
CA LYS A 4 -6.66 7.88 -7.48
C LYS A 4 -5.94 7.25 -6.28
N TRP A 5 -5.43 6.02 -6.44
CA TRP A 5 -4.76 5.30 -5.35
C TRP A 5 -3.40 5.89 -5.03
N HIS A 6 -2.64 6.33 -6.04
CA HIS A 6 -1.37 7.02 -5.83
C HIS A 6 -1.58 8.29 -5.01
N GLU A 7 -2.52 9.14 -5.41
CA GLU A 7 -2.83 10.38 -4.69
C GLU A 7 -3.27 10.12 -3.25
N LEU A 8 -4.15 9.12 -3.04
CA LEU A 8 -4.63 8.76 -1.72
C LEU A 8 -3.50 8.27 -0.81
N ILE A 9 -2.64 7.38 -1.31
CA ILE A 9 -1.53 6.81 -0.55
C ILE A 9 -0.52 7.91 -0.19
N PHE A 10 -0.14 8.79 -1.13
CA PHE A 10 0.75 9.91 -0.84
C PHE A 10 0.14 10.91 0.16
N SER A 11 -1.17 11.11 0.14
CA SER A 11 -1.86 11.93 1.15
C SER A 11 -1.78 11.30 2.55
N TYR A 12 -1.84 9.97 2.64
CA TYR A 12 -1.75 9.25 3.91
C TYR A 12 -0.33 9.30 4.48
N LEU A 13 0.69 9.13 3.63
CA LEU A 13 2.08 9.27 4.03
C LEU A 13 2.36 10.64 4.68
N LYS A 14 1.68 11.70 4.22
CA LYS A 14 1.83 13.07 4.74
C LYS A 14 1.08 13.33 6.06
N ASN A 15 -0.08 12.71 6.26
CA ASN A 15 -1.01 13.14 7.31
C ASN A 15 -1.12 12.18 8.50
N ASP A 16 -0.67 10.92 8.41
CA ASP A 16 -0.71 9.89 9.49
C ASP A 16 -2.10 9.62 10.12
N ILE A 17 -3.18 10.11 9.52
CA ILE A 17 -4.55 10.02 10.08
C ILE A 17 -5.12 8.59 9.99
N TYR A 18 -4.60 7.77 9.08
CA TYR A 18 -5.20 6.49 8.70
C TYR A 18 -4.11 5.45 8.41
N SER A 19 -4.43 4.17 8.61
CA SER A 19 -3.49 3.09 8.31
C SER A 19 -3.48 2.78 6.82
N LEU A 20 -2.31 2.43 6.27
CA LEU A 20 -2.21 1.94 4.90
C LEU A 20 -3.01 0.63 4.69
N ARG A 21 -3.22 -0.14 5.76
CA ARG A 21 -4.13 -1.31 5.74
C ARG A 21 -5.58 -0.93 5.44
N ASP A 22 -6.07 0.20 5.92
CA ASP A 22 -7.44 0.65 5.64
C ASP A 22 -7.60 0.99 4.15
N ILE A 23 -6.54 1.47 3.49
CA ILE A 23 -6.51 1.62 2.03
C ILE A 23 -6.61 0.26 1.35
N LEU A 24 -5.83 -0.73 1.79
CA LEU A 24 -5.87 -2.08 1.22
C LEU A 24 -7.27 -2.69 1.30
N ILE A 25 -7.97 -2.51 2.43
CA ILE A 25 -9.36 -2.96 2.59
C ILE A 25 -10.27 -2.29 1.56
N LYS A 26 -10.18 -0.96 1.39
CA LYS A 26 -10.97 -0.23 0.39
C LYS A 26 -10.66 -0.70 -1.03
N MET A 27 -9.40 -0.98 -1.35
CA MET A 27 -9.02 -1.52 -2.66
C MET A 27 -9.67 -2.88 -2.91
N LYS A 28 -9.67 -3.77 -1.90
CA LYS A 28 -10.37 -5.07 -1.97
C LYS A 28 -11.88 -4.90 -2.14
N GLU A 29 -12.51 -4.00 -1.39
CA GLU A 29 -13.94 -3.69 -1.49
C GLU A 29 -14.33 -3.12 -2.86
N GLU A 30 -13.44 -2.36 -3.50
CA GLU A 30 -13.59 -1.89 -4.89
C GLU A 30 -13.27 -2.98 -5.94
N GLY A 31 -13.01 -4.21 -5.51
CA GLY A 31 -12.83 -5.38 -6.37
C GLY A 31 -11.40 -5.62 -6.87
N MET A 32 -10.40 -4.92 -6.32
CA MET A 32 -9.01 -5.12 -6.71
C MET A 32 -8.42 -6.41 -6.14
N SER A 33 -7.59 -7.07 -6.95
CA SER A 33 -6.81 -8.22 -6.49
C SER A 33 -5.59 -7.78 -5.66
N ALA A 34 -5.02 -8.73 -4.91
CA ALA A 34 -3.76 -8.51 -4.21
C ALA A 34 -2.63 -8.12 -5.18
N GLN A 35 -2.60 -8.72 -6.38
CA GLN A 35 -1.63 -8.40 -7.42
C GLN A 35 -1.78 -6.95 -7.92
N ASP A 36 -3.00 -6.48 -8.14
CA ASP A 36 -3.23 -5.08 -8.57
C ASP A 36 -2.76 -4.10 -7.49
N ALA A 37 -3.08 -4.40 -6.23
CA ALA A 37 -2.60 -3.60 -5.10
C ALA A 37 -1.07 -3.62 -5.00
N LEU A 38 -0.46 -4.80 -5.11
CA LEU A 38 0.99 -4.95 -5.05
C LEU A 38 1.70 -4.14 -6.15
N GLN A 39 1.15 -4.12 -7.37
CA GLN A 39 1.71 -3.32 -8.46
C GLN A 39 1.70 -1.82 -8.12
N ILE A 40 0.59 -1.31 -7.59
CA ILE A 40 0.49 0.10 -7.18
C ILE A 40 1.51 0.45 -6.09
N PHE A 41 1.62 -0.39 -5.07
CA PHE A 41 2.58 -0.17 -3.99
C PHE A 41 4.03 -0.29 -4.48
N THR A 42 4.30 -1.16 -5.47
CA THR A 42 5.62 -1.26 -6.11
C THR A 42 5.97 0.01 -6.89
N ASP A 43 5.03 0.57 -7.64
CA ASP A 43 5.24 1.82 -8.39
C ASP A 43 5.53 3.00 -7.45
N ILE A 44 4.78 3.09 -6.34
CA ILE A 44 5.00 4.11 -5.30
C ILE A 44 6.36 3.92 -4.64
N ARG A 45 6.74 2.68 -4.30
CA ARG A 45 8.06 2.37 -3.72
C ARG A 45 9.19 2.84 -4.64
N ASN A 46 9.13 2.52 -5.93
CA ASN A 46 10.14 2.91 -6.91
C ASN A 46 10.28 4.44 -6.99
N LYS A 47 9.15 5.17 -6.91
CA LYS A 47 9.18 6.64 -6.87
C LYS A 47 9.85 7.16 -5.60
N LEU A 48 9.47 6.66 -4.42
CA LEU A 48 10.06 7.08 -3.13
C LEU A 48 11.56 6.80 -3.09
N GLN A 49 11.98 5.65 -3.60
CA GLN A 49 13.39 5.29 -3.74
C GLN A 49 14.14 6.28 -4.65
N SER A 50 13.55 6.68 -5.77
CA SER A 50 14.15 7.67 -6.68
C SER A 50 14.27 9.08 -6.07
N GLU A 51 13.40 9.41 -5.10
CA GLU A 51 13.39 10.68 -4.37
C GLU A 51 14.30 10.65 -3.12
N GLY A 52 14.89 9.50 -2.79
CA GLY A 52 15.69 9.31 -1.57
C GLY A 52 14.86 9.38 -0.29
N ASN A 53 13.55 9.12 -0.35
CA ASN A 53 12.64 9.20 0.79
C ASN A 53 12.54 7.84 1.50
N GLU A 54 13.61 7.46 2.20
CA GLU A 54 13.73 6.18 2.90
C GLU A 54 12.60 5.96 3.93
N LYS A 55 12.23 7.01 4.68
CA LYS A 55 11.20 6.92 5.73
C LYS A 55 9.86 6.45 5.17
N ASP A 56 9.42 7.01 4.05
CA ASP A 56 8.15 6.60 3.45
C ASP A 56 8.29 5.30 2.64
N GLU A 57 9.48 5.01 2.09
CA GLU A 57 9.77 3.72 1.45
C GLU A 57 9.55 2.57 2.44
N ASP A 58 10.10 2.67 3.65
CA ASP A 58 9.94 1.65 4.71
C ASP A 58 8.47 1.37 5.03
N ARG A 59 7.64 2.42 5.12
CA ARG A 59 6.19 2.28 5.39
C ARG A 59 5.46 1.56 4.26
N ILE A 60 5.88 1.80 3.02
CA ILE A 60 5.33 1.11 1.84
C ILE A 60 5.75 -0.35 1.84
N LEU A 61 7.02 -0.66 2.15
CA LEU A 61 7.52 -2.04 2.30
C LEU A 61 6.75 -2.81 3.37
N ASP A 62 6.57 -2.25 4.56
CA ASP A 62 5.77 -2.86 5.64
C ASP A 62 4.33 -3.15 5.20
N THR A 63 3.77 -2.30 4.35
CA THR A 63 2.41 -2.51 3.82
C THR A 63 2.39 -3.59 2.75
N MET A 64 3.41 -3.70 1.91
CA MET A 64 3.52 -4.76 0.91
C MET A 64 3.54 -6.15 1.57
N ASP A 65 4.13 -6.29 2.76
CA ASP A 65 4.06 -7.54 3.56
C ASP A 65 2.64 -7.94 3.94
N ILE A 66 1.74 -6.97 4.12
CA ILE A 66 0.30 -7.22 4.35
C ILE A 66 -0.37 -7.73 3.07
N ILE A 67 0.00 -7.18 1.91
CA ILE A 67 -0.55 -7.55 0.60
C ILE A 67 -0.17 -8.99 0.25
N VAL A 68 1.11 -9.35 0.37
CA VAL A 68 1.61 -10.69 0.03
C VAL A 68 1.39 -11.71 1.14
N GLY A 69 1.06 -11.24 2.35
CA GLY A 69 0.71 -12.08 3.47
C GLY A 69 1.88 -12.62 4.27
N TYR A 70 3.05 -11.95 4.23
CA TYR A 70 4.18 -12.18 5.14
C TYR A 70 3.98 -11.53 6.51
N CYS A 71 2.88 -10.79 6.71
CA CYS A 71 2.47 -10.26 8.00
C CYS A 71 1.78 -11.32 8.90
N ASN A 72 1.49 -10.95 10.16
CA ASN A 72 0.63 -11.76 11.03
C ASN A 72 -0.75 -12.02 10.35
N PRO A 73 -1.27 -13.27 10.36
CA PRO A 73 -2.51 -13.63 9.66
C PRO A 73 -3.71 -12.72 9.93
N ARG A 74 -3.83 -12.14 11.14
CA ARG A 74 -4.93 -11.22 11.48
C ARG A 74 -4.90 -9.89 10.70
N TRP A 75 -3.77 -9.57 10.06
CA TRP A 75 -3.59 -8.34 9.28
C TRP A 75 -3.81 -8.54 7.80
N LYS A 76 -3.80 -9.78 7.30
CA LYS A 76 -4.05 -10.09 5.89
C LYS A 76 -5.35 -9.45 5.42
N VAL A 77 -5.32 -8.97 4.18
CA VAL A 77 -6.48 -8.36 3.53
C VAL A 77 -7.07 -9.31 2.50
N TRP A 78 -6.23 -9.94 1.69
CA TRP A 78 -6.65 -10.97 0.74
C TRP A 78 -6.41 -12.36 1.32
N ASP A 79 -7.36 -13.26 1.02
CA ASP A 79 -7.22 -14.68 1.29
C ASP A 79 -6.45 -15.26 0.10
N ASN A 80 -5.15 -15.52 0.30
CA ASN A 80 -4.28 -16.11 -0.71
C ASN A 80 -4.66 -17.56 -1.02
#